data_AF-A0A533Z4W9-F1
#
_entry.id   AF-A0A533Z4W9-F1
#
_cell.length_a   1.000
_cell.length_b   1.000
_cell.length_c   1.000
_cell.angle_alpha   90.00
_cell.angle_beta   90.00
_cell.angle_gamma   90.00
#
_symmetry.space_group_name_H-M   'P 1'
#
loop_
_entity.id
_entity.type
_entity.pdbx_description
1 polymer ?
#
loop_
_entity_poly.entity_id
_entity_poly.type
_entity_poly.pdbx_seq_one_letter_code
_entity_poly.pdbx_strand_id
1 'polypeptide(L)'
;MAVQSSMPQACFIFGEVFWSTTQISAMLSSNCAIRIERKERRIIMTGPNKIIEVLIPEDPGLHEFIYRWGHRTAHFDDETVEIVKISGGA
;
A
#
# COMPACT_ATOMS: atom_id res chain seq x y z
N MET A 1 -3.57 -6.64 -29.92
CA MET A 1 -3.91 -5.30 -29.42
C MET A 1 -3.33 -5.19 -28.03
N ALA A 2 -2.32 -4.35 -27.82
CA ALA A 2 -1.74 -4.16 -26.48
C ALA A 2 -2.72 -3.31 -25.68
N VAL A 3 -3.47 -3.93 -24.76
CA VAL A 3 -4.11 -3.19 -23.66
C VAL A 3 -2.97 -2.63 -22.84
N GLN A 4 -2.55 -1.40 -23.16
CA GLN A 4 -1.90 -0.55 -22.17
C GLN A 4 -2.97 -0.32 -21.11
N SER A 5 -3.00 -1.19 -20.11
CA SER A 5 -3.73 -0.96 -18.88
C SER A 5 -2.99 0.16 -18.15
N SER A 6 -3.17 1.39 -18.65
CA SER A 6 -2.65 2.58 -18.00
C SER A 6 -3.37 2.71 -16.67
N MET A 7 -2.61 2.62 -15.59
CA MET A 7 -3.15 2.82 -14.25
C MET A 7 -3.95 4.15 -14.22
N PRO A 8 -5.15 4.19 -13.62
CA PRO A 8 -5.94 5.42 -13.52
C PRO A 8 -5.10 6.56 -12.92
N GLN A 9 -5.30 7.80 -13.40
CA GLN A 9 -4.56 8.99 -12.92
C GLN A 9 -4.72 9.24 -11.39
N ALA A 10 -5.79 8.72 -10.80
CA ALA A 10 -6.15 8.83 -9.40
C ALA A 10 -6.31 7.43 -8.77
N CYS A 11 -5.22 6.66 -8.78
CA CYS A 11 -5.19 5.32 -8.21
C CYS A 11 -4.85 5.34 -6.72
N PHE A 12 -5.73 4.79 -5.90
CA PHE A 12 -5.63 4.77 -4.44
C PHE A 12 -5.80 3.37 -3.89
N ILE A 13 -5.01 3.10 -2.85
CA ILE A 13 -5.13 1.97 -1.95
C ILE A 13 -5.55 2.55 -0.60
N PHE A 14 -6.60 2.01 0.00
CA PHE A 14 -7.18 2.54 1.21
C PHE A 14 -7.78 1.43 2.07
N GLY A 15 -7.93 1.67 3.36
CA GLY A 15 -8.54 0.74 4.29
C GLY A 15 -8.00 0.92 5.70
N GLU A 16 -7.95 -0.15 6.46
CA GLU A 16 -7.54 -0.11 7.86
C GLU A 16 -6.39 -1.09 8.13
N VAL A 17 -5.46 -0.68 8.98
CA VAL A 17 -4.34 -1.48 9.43
C VAL A 17 -4.34 -1.52 10.95
N PHE A 18 -4.33 -2.72 11.50
CA PHE A 18 -4.23 -2.93 12.94
C PHE A 18 -2.87 -3.50 13.29
N TRP A 19 -2.23 -2.91 14.30
CA TRP A 19 -0.97 -3.39 14.84
C TRP A 19 -1.05 -3.59 16.36
N SER A 20 -0.45 -4.68 16.82
CA SER A 20 -0.15 -4.95 18.22
C SER A 20 1.12 -5.83 18.31
N THR A 21 1.63 -6.02 19.53
CA THR A 21 2.79 -6.89 19.78
C THR A 21 2.52 -8.37 19.48
N THR A 22 1.25 -8.78 19.39
CA THR A 22 0.85 -10.18 19.17
C THR A 22 0.26 -10.42 17.79
N GLN A 23 -0.24 -9.38 17.13
CA GLN A 23 -1.00 -9.52 15.88
C GLN A 23 -0.84 -8.29 14.99
N ILE A 24 -0.81 -8.54 13.68
CA ILE A 24 -0.87 -7.50 12.66
C ILE A 24 -1.89 -7.93 11.61
N SER A 25 -2.86 -7.07 11.32
CA SER A 25 -3.84 -7.29 10.24
C SER A 25 -3.99 -6.04 9.37
N ALA A 26 -4.38 -6.25 8.11
CA ALA A 26 -4.61 -5.17 7.17
C ALA A 26 -5.80 -5.55 6.30
N MET A 27 -6.84 -4.71 6.31
CA MET A 27 -8.03 -4.86 5.47
C MET A 27 -8.04 -3.71 4.46
N LEU A 28 -7.44 -3.98 3.30
CA LEU A 28 -7.14 -2.96 2.29
C LEU A 28 -7.89 -3.25 1.00
N SER A 29 -8.35 -2.18 0.36
CA SER A 29 -8.99 -2.18 -0.94
C SER A 29 -8.27 -1.20 -1.87
N SER A 30 -8.53 -1.30 -3.16
CA SER A 30 -8.05 -0.31 -4.13
C SER A 30 -9.10 -0.03 -5.19
N ASN A 31 -9.05 1.16 -5.77
CA ASN A 31 -9.89 1.53 -6.91
C ASN A 31 -9.26 1.17 -8.27
N CYS A 32 -8.23 0.32 -8.26
CA CYS A 32 -7.45 -0.08 -9.43
C CYS A 32 -7.20 -1.59 -9.44
N ALA A 33 -6.71 -2.10 -10.56
CA ALA A 33 -6.24 -3.47 -10.67
C ALA A 33 -4.86 -3.64 -10.01
N ILE A 34 -4.79 -3.54 -8.68
CA ILE A 34 -3.59 -3.77 -7.87
C ILE A 34 -3.85 -4.97 -6.96
N ARG A 35 -2.91 -5.90 -6.92
CA ARG A 35 -2.91 -6.99 -5.94
C ARG A 35 -2.26 -6.49 -4.65
N ILE A 36 -2.98 -6.62 -3.54
CA ILE A 36 -2.50 -6.20 -2.21
C ILE A 36 -2.29 -7.45 -1.36
N GLU A 37 -1.12 -7.57 -0.75
CA GLU A 37 -0.77 -8.66 0.15
C GLU A 37 -0.10 -8.10 1.41
N ARG A 38 -0.35 -8.72 2.56
CA ARG A 38 0.35 -8.38 3.81
C ARG A 38 1.26 -9.54 4.22
N LYS A 39 2.55 -9.27 4.38
CA LYS A 39 3.53 -10.21 4.92
C LYS A 39 4.20 -9.60 6.14
N GLU A 40 3.97 -10.20 7.29
CA GLU A 40 4.44 -9.69 8.59
C GLU A 40 4.04 -8.22 8.78
N ARG A 41 5.02 -7.32 8.87
CA ARG A 41 4.81 -5.88 9.01
C ARG A 41 4.87 -5.13 7.68
N ARG A 42 4.76 -5.81 6.54
CA ARG A 42 4.85 -5.22 5.21
C ARG A 42 3.54 -5.33 4.45
N ILE A 43 3.10 -4.22 3.89
CA ILE A 43 2.05 -4.17 2.87
C ILE A 43 2.76 -4.15 1.51
N ILE A 44 2.49 -5.16 0.70
CA ILE A 44 3.07 -5.35 -0.63
C ILE A 44 1.96 -5.12 -1.65
N MET A 45 2.14 -4.10 -2.48
CA MET A 45 1.18 -3.70 -3.51
C MET A 45 1.80 -3.92 -4.88
N THR A 46 1.20 -4.81 -5.67
CA THR A 46 1.69 -5.21 -6.99
C THR A 46 0.75 -4.69 -8.07
N GLY A 47 1.24 -3.73 -8.85
CA GLY A 47 0.58 -3.23 -10.05
C GLY A 47 1.24 -3.76 -11.32
N PRO A 48 0.82 -3.29 -12.51
CA PRO A 48 1.26 -3.84 -13.79
C PRO A 48 2.78 -3.84 -14.01
N ASN A 49 3.47 -2.77 -13.61
CA ASN A 49 4.90 -2.58 -13.89
C ASN A 49 5.73 -2.28 -12.63
N LYS A 50 5.09 -2.25 -11.45
CA LYS A 50 5.73 -1.85 -10.20
C LYS A 50 5.20 -2.65 -9.03
N ILE A 51 6.10 -2.94 -8.10
CA ILE A 51 5.83 -3.49 -6.78
C ILE A 51 6.24 -2.43 -5.76
N ILE A 52 5.34 -2.13 -4.85
CA ILE A 52 5.50 -1.11 -3.82
C ILE A 52 5.38 -1.78 -2.45
N GLU A 53 6.36 -1.58 -1.58
CA GLU A 53 6.37 -2.11 -0.23
C GLU A 53 6.35 -0.98 0.80
N VAL A 54 5.40 -1.07 1.74
CA VAL A 54 5.24 -0.15 2.87
C VAL A 54 5.46 -0.91 4.16
N LEU A 55 6.16 -0.30 5.12
CA LEU A 55 6.27 -0.83 6.47
C LEU A 55 5.11 -0.30 7.32
N ILE A 56 4.40 -1.18 8.00
CA ILE A 56 3.41 -0.81 8.99
C ILE A 56 4.16 -0.23 10.21
N PRO A 57 3.79 0.95 10.71
CA PRO A 57 4.39 1.51 11.94
C PRO A 57 4.10 0.62 13.15
N GLU A 58 4.95 0.66 14.16
CA GLU A 58 4.76 -0.06 15.43
C GLU A 58 3.92 0.77 16.40
N ASP A 59 2.86 1.39 15.88
CA ASP A 59 1.90 2.14 16.67
C ASP A 59 0.70 1.23 17.00
N PRO A 60 0.45 0.91 18.29
CA PRO A 60 -0.63 0.02 18.68
C PRO A 60 -2.01 0.64 18.46
N GLY A 61 -2.83 -0.05 17.68
CA GLY A 61 -4.17 0.43 17.40
C GLY A 61 -4.62 0.08 15.99
N LEU A 62 -5.79 0.61 15.66
CA LEU A 62 -6.34 0.59 14.32
C LEU A 62 -6.10 1.95 13.69
N HIS A 63 -5.48 1.96 12.51
CA HIS A 63 -5.13 3.17 11.77
C HIS A 63 -5.74 3.13 10.38
N GLU A 64 -6.28 4.26 9.93
CA GLU A 64 -6.71 4.44 8.54
C GLU A 64 -5.48 4.50 7.65
N PHE A 65 -5.40 3.62 6.66
CA PHE A 65 -4.33 3.61 5.68
C PHE A 65 -4.80 4.20 4.37
N ILE A 66 -4.04 5.15 3.81
CA ILE A 66 -4.25 5.67 2.47
C ILE A 66 -2.92 5.78 1.74
N TYR A 67 -2.89 5.27 0.52
CA TYR A 67 -1.74 5.39 -0.36
C TYR A 67 -2.17 5.72 -1.78
N ARG A 68 -1.54 6.74 -2.37
CA ARG A 68 -1.69 7.08 -3.78
C ARG A 68 -0.62 6.37 -4.60
N TRP A 69 -1.02 5.57 -5.58
CA TRP A 69 -0.10 4.78 -6.39
C TRP A 69 1.01 5.63 -7.01
N GLY A 70 2.26 5.22 -6.78
CA GLY A 70 3.45 5.90 -7.32
C GLY A 70 3.96 7.07 -6.49
N HIS A 71 3.26 7.47 -5.41
CA HIS A 71 3.81 8.40 -4.44
C HIS A 71 4.91 7.73 -3.61
N ARG A 72 5.82 8.55 -3.05
CA ARG A 72 6.93 8.09 -2.20
C ARG A 72 6.55 7.98 -0.73
N THR A 73 5.32 8.32 -0.38
CA THR A 73 4.80 8.28 0.98
C THR A 73 3.41 7.65 0.99
N ALA A 74 3.08 7.00 2.11
CA ALA A 74 1.75 6.54 2.48
C ALA A 74 1.32 7.21 3.78
N HIS A 75 0.02 7.22 4.04
CA HIS A 75 -0.57 7.82 5.23
C HIS A 75 -1.17 6.73 6.13
N PHE A 76 -0.93 6.87 7.43
CA PHE A 76 -1.57 6.12 8.51
C PHE A 76 -2.19 7.16 9.46
N ASP A 77 -3.50 7.32 9.43
CA ASP A 77 -4.21 8.48 9.98
C ASP A 77 -3.57 9.81 9.50
N ASP A 78 -3.11 10.64 10.43
CA ASP A 78 -2.40 11.90 10.15
C ASP A 78 -0.88 11.70 9.95
N GLU A 79 -0.35 10.50 10.19
CA GLU A 79 1.08 10.21 10.04
C GLU A 79 1.46 9.88 8.60
N THR A 80 2.64 10.33 8.19
CA THR A 80 3.19 10.08 6.85
C THR A 80 4.40 9.14 6.95
N VAL A 81 4.34 8.01 6.27
CA VAL A 81 5.38 6.98 6.25
C VAL A 81 5.99 6.88 4.85
N GLU A 82 7.32 6.81 4.76
CA GLU A 82 8.00 6.62 3.48
C GLU A 82 7.85 5.20 2.93
N ILE A 83 7.76 5.10 1.60
CA ILE A 83 7.76 3.82 0.91
C ILE A 83 9.15 3.20 1.01
N VAL A 84 9.23 2.00 1.60
CA VAL A 84 10.50 1.29 1.81
C VAL A 84 11.11 0.81 0.50
N LYS A 85 10.26 0.42 -0.46
CA LYS A 85 10.73 -0.10 -1.74
C LYS A 85 9.76 0.18 -2.86
N ILE A 86 10.31 0.65 -3.98
CA ILE A 86 9.62 0.70 -5.27
C ILE A 86 10.48 -0.10 -6.25
N SER A 87 9.98 -1.26 -6.68
CA SER A 87 10.67 -2.15 -7.60
C SER A 87 9.90 -2.22 -8.91
N GLY A 88 10.52 -1.82 -10.02
CA GLY A 88 9.89 -1.86 -11.34
C GLY A 88 10.22 -0.64 -12.18
N GLY A 89 10.87 -0.89 -13.32
CA GLY A 89 11.27 0.13 -14.28
C GLY A 89 12.14 -0.43 -15.40
N ALA A 90 11.49 -0.88 -16.48
CA ALA A 90 11.86 -0.66 -17.88
C ALA A 90 10.62 -1.01 -18.72
#